data_AF-A0A2M9XEA2-F1
#
_entry.id   AF-A0A2M9XEA2-F1
#
_cell.length_a   1.000
_cell.length_b   1.000
_cell.length_c   1.000
_cell.angle_alpha   90.00
_cell.angle_beta   90.00
_cell.angle_gamma   90.00
#
_symmetry.space_group_name_H-M   'P 1'
#
loop_
_entity.id
_entity.type
_entity.pdbx_description
1 polymer ?
#
loop_
_entity_poly.entity_id
_entity_poly.type
_entity_poly.pdbx_seq_one_letter_code
_entity_poly.pdbx_strand_id
1 'polypeptide(L)'
;MWQKLQPREKLLLVIAAGLILVLLVFLVVRKIYRLRTDLSETVNNTPGLVAQLDKTISDYLFFRSLENVNTGENDQSAFAAKLERIFSDNGVKDRISTMRPIPAKAIDKGKYQVIVFEVNLRGVPLENVMSVLYDIDKGNKVNARVEYFQTNKPYQDKNTYDVNMKIAAYSVAPGK
;
A
#
# COMPACT_ATOMS: atom_id res chain seq x y z
N MET A 1 15.64 61.35 -33.72
CA MET A 1 16.78 60.44 -33.98
C MET A 1 16.52 59.39 -35.07
N TRP A 2 15.31 59.24 -35.62
CA TRP A 2 15.01 58.28 -36.70
C TRP A 2 15.44 58.69 -38.12
N GLN A 3 15.83 59.95 -38.32
CA GLN A 3 16.20 60.49 -39.64
C GLN A 3 17.70 60.45 -39.95
N LYS A 4 18.55 59.91 -39.07
CA LYS A 4 20.01 59.82 -39.28
C LYS A 4 20.54 58.43 -39.65
N LEU A 5 19.68 57.43 -39.77
CA LEU A 5 20.09 56.06 -40.09
C LEU A 5 20.13 55.83 -41.60
N GLN A 6 21.25 55.33 -42.10
CA GLN A 6 21.36 54.93 -43.51
C GLN A 6 20.34 53.82 -43.81
N PRO A 7 19.84 53.69 -45.05
CA PRO A 7 18.83 52.69 -45.42
C PRO A 7 19.19 51.25 -45.00
N ARG A 8 20.49 50.94 -44.97
CA ARG A 8 21.05 49.65 -44.55
C ARG A 8 20.92 49.40 -43.04
N GLU A 9 21.12 50.43 -42.22
CA GLU A 9 21.00 50.35 -40.76
C GLU A 9 19.54 50.19 -40.34
N LYS A 10 18.61 50.83 -41.07
CA LYS A 10 17.17 50.69 -40.84
C LYS A 10 16.69 49.26 -41.11
N LEU A 11 17.23 48.60 -42.14
CA LEU A 11 16.96 47.20 -42.44
C LEU A 11 17.49 46.26 -41.35
N LEU A 12 18.73 46.47 -40.90
CA LEU A 12 19.35 45.71 -39.80
C LEU A 12 18.56 45.85 -38.49
N LEU A 13 18.06 47.04 -38.18
CA LEU A 13 17.31 47.30 -36.96
C LEU A 13 15.93 46.61 -36.99
N VAL A 14 15.27 46.55 -38.15
CA VAL A 14 14.02 45.79 -38.33
C VAL A 14 14.25 44.28 -38.18
N ILE A 15 15.34 43.75 -38.75
CA ILE A 15 15.69 42.33 -38.61
C ILE A 15 16.03 41.99 -37.15
N ALA A 16 16.80 42.84 -36.48
CA ALA A 16 17.14 42.67 -35.06
C ALA A 16 15.89 42.72 -34.16
N ALA A 17 14.98 43.67 -34.42
CA ALA A 17 13.70 43.75 -33.72
C ALA A 17 12.85 42.49 -33.96
N GLY A 18 12.81 41.97 -35.18
CA GLY A 18 12.11 40.73 -35.52
C GLY A 18 12.68 39.51 -34.79
N LEU A 19 14.00 39.38 -34.73
CA LEU A 19 14.68 38.30 -34.01
C LEU A 19 14.39 38.32 -32.50
N ILE A 20 14.39 39.51 -31.89
CA ILE A 20 14.05 39.69 -30.47
C ILE A 20 12.60 39.25 -30.20
N LEU A 21 11.68 39.59 -31.11
CA LEU A 21 10.27 39.24 -30.99
C LEU A 21 10.06 37.71 -31.07
N VAL A 22 10.73 37.04 -32.01
CA VAL A 22 10.70 35.58 -32.13
C VAL A 22 11.27 34.89 -30.88
N LEU A 23 12.38 35.42 -30.33
CA LEU A 23 12.97 34.91 -29.08
C LEU A 23 12.00 35.03 -27.89
N LEU A 24 11.31 36.16 -27.76
CA LEU A 24 10.30 36.35 -26.71
C LEU A 24 9.15 35.36 -26.85
N VAL A 25 8.63 35.16 -28.06
CA VAL A 25 7.55 34.18 -28.31
C VAL A 25 8.02 32.76 -27.97
N PHE A 26 9.24 32.39 -28.35
CA PHE A 26 9.81 31.08 -28.04
C PHE A 26 9.91 30.82 -26.53
N LEU A 27 10.36 31.82 -25.75
CA LEU A 27 10.46 31.71 -24.29
C LEU A 27 9.10 31.54 -23.63
N VAL A 28 8.07 32.26 -24.10
CA VAL A 28 6.70 32.15 -23.59
C VAL A 28 6.13 30.76 -23.88
N VAL A 29 6.26 30.28 -25.12
CA VAL A 29 5.78 28.94 -25.51
C VAL A 29 6.48 27.86 -24.68
N ARG A 30 7.80 27.94 -24.52
CA ARG A 30 8.57 27.00 -23.69
C ARG A 30 8.12 27.00 -22.23
N LYS A 31 7.82 28.16 -21.65
CA LYS A 31 7.33 28.29 -20.27
C LYS A 31 5.95 27.66 -20.11
N ILE A 32 5.05 27.86 -21.08
CA ILE A 32 3.71 27.26 -21.08
C ILE A 32 3.79 25.74 -21.18
N TYR A 33 4.66 25.21 -22.05
CA TYR A 33 4.87 23.77 -22.17
C TYR A 33 5.37 23.14 -20.86
N ARG A 34 6.37 23.75 -20.20
CA ARG A 34 6.86 23.27 -18.90
C ARG A 34 5.78 23.29 -17.81
N LEU A 35 5.00 24.37 -17.72
CA LEU A 35 3.92 24.46 -16.75
C LEU A 35 2.87 23.36 -16.98
N ARG A 36 2.54 23.04 -18.24
CA ARG A 36 1.61 21.94 -18.53
C ARG A 36 2.17 20.56 -18.19
N THR A 37 3.46 20.31 -18.42
CA THR A 37 4.08 19.04 -18.05
C THR A 37 4.15 18.88 -16.53
N ASP A 38 4.54 19.94 -15.80
CA ASP A 38 4.64 19.91 -14.33
C ASP A 38 3.26 19.72 -13.67
N LEU A 39 2.21 20.35 -14.21
CA LEU A 39 0.83 20.14 -13.74
C LEU A 39 0.36 18.70 -14.01
N SER A 40 0.67 18.15 -15.19
CA SER A 40 0.27 16.78 -15.53
C SER A 40 0.99 15.73 -14.67
N GLU A 41 2.24 16.00 -14.30
CA GLU A 41 3.05 15.12 -13.45
C GLU A 41 2.60 15.20 -11.97
N THR A 42 2.20 16.39 -11.51
CA THR A 42 1.67 16.59 -10.15
C THR A 42 0.29 15.94 -9.96
N VAL A 43 -0.61 16.09 -10.95
CA VAL A 43 -1.97 15.53 -10.87
C VAL A 43 -1.96 14.00 -10.91
N ASN A 44 -1.05 13.37 -11.65
CA ASN A 44 -0.93 11.91 -11.69
C ASN A 44 -0.33 11.29 -10.41
N ASN A 45 0.48 12.05 -9.66
CA ASN A 45 1.12 11.56 -8.43
C ASN A 45 0.27 11.78 -7.16
N THR A 46 -0.65 12.75 -7.17
CA THR A 46 -1.48 13.12 -6.01
C THR A 46 -2.34 11.97 -5.47
N PRO A 47 -2.98 11.11 -6.29
CA PRO A 47 -3.75 9.96 -5.78
C PRO A 47 -2.86 8.92 -5.07
N GLY A 48 -1.63 8.73 -5.56
CA GLY A 48 -0.68 7.78 -4.98
C GLY A 48 -0.13 8.23 -3.63
N LEU A 49 0.03 9.55 -3.43
CA LEU A 49 0.48 10.13 -2.17
C LEU A 49 -0.55 9.99 -1.04
N VAL A 50 -1.84 10.19 -1.35
CA VAL A 50 -2.93 10.01 -0.36
C VAL A 50 -3.06 8.54 0.05
N ALA A 51 -3.03 7.61 -0.91
CA ALA A 51 -3.08 6.17 -0.62
C ALA A 51 -1.87 5.68 0.20
N GLN A 52 -0.69 6.27 -0.02
CA GLN A 52 0.49 6.00 0.79
C GLN A 52 0.36 6.55 2.21
N LEU A 53 -0.22 7.74 2.37
CA LEU A 53 -0.44 8.36 3.68
C LEU A 53 -1.41 7.55 4.54
N ASP A 54 -2.53 7.09 3.96
CA ASP A 54 -3.50 6.23 4.65
C ASP A 54 -2.87 4.91 5.10
N LYS A 55 -2.04 4.31 4.22
CA LYS A 55 -1.29 3.11 4.57
C LYS A 55 -0.31 3.37 5.72
N THR A 56 0.47 4.45 5.68
CA THR A 56 1.42 4.81 6.73
C THR A 56 0.74 5.11 8.07
N ILE A 57 -0.42 5.78 8.07
CA ILE A 57 -1.19 6.06 9.29
C ILE A 57 -1.74 4.75 9.87
N SER A 58 -2.27 3.86 9.02
CA SER A 58 -2.76 2.54 9.44
C SER A 58 -1.64 1.69 10.05
N ASP A 59 -0.47 1.67 9.41
CA ASP A 59 0.70 0.96 9.91
C ASP A 59 1.19 1.58 11.23
N TYR A 60 1.24 2.92 11.33
CA TYR A 60 1.63 3.62 12.55
C TYR A 60 0.69 3.35 13.73
N LEU A 61 -0.63 3.39 13.52
CA LEU A 61 -1.61 3.07 14.55
C LEU A 61 -1.49 1.62 15.02
N PHE A 62 -1.23 0.71 14.09
CA PHE A 62 -0.98 -0.69 14.40
C PHE A 62 0.31 -0.87 15.24
N PHE A 63 1.44 -0.28 14.84
CA PHE A 63 2.68 -0.31 15.65
C PHE A 63 2.54 0.37 17.01
N ARG A 64 1.77 1.46 17.11
CA ARG A 64 1.47 2.10 18.39
C ARG A 64 0.58 1.22 19.28
N SER A 65 -0.34 0.45 18.70
CA SER A 65 -1.15 -0.51 19.46
C SER A 65 -0.30 -1.67 20.00
N LEU A 66 0.76 -2.05 19.28
CA LEU A 66 1.74 -3.06 19.70
C LEU A 66 2.65 -2.57 20.83
N GLU A 67 2.99 -1.29 20.87
CA GLU A 67 3.86 -0.72 21.91
C GLU A 67 3.15 -0.58 23.28
N ASN A 68 1.85 -0.29 23.28
CA ASN A 68 1.06 -0.18 24.52
C ASN A 68 0.67 -1.54 25.12
N VAL A 69 0.85 -2.62 24.36
CA VAL A 69 0.39 -3.96 24.66
C VAL A 69 1.65 -4.82 24.69
N ASN A 70 2.26 -4.99 25.88
CA ASN A 70 3.39 -5.91 26.17
C ASN A 70 3.07 -7.40 25.88
N THR A 71 2.16 -7.67 24.95
CA THR A 71 1.49 -8.93 24.62
C THR A 71 1.38 -9.05 23.10
N GLY A 72 2.46 -8.76 22.38
CA GLY A 72 2.60 -9.25 21.02
C GLY A 72 2.71 -10.79 21.00
N GLU A 73 2.22 -11.43 19.95
CA GLU A 73 2.29 -12.89 19.80
C GLU A 73 3.74 -13.31 19.56
N ASN A 74 4.48 -13.56 20.65
CA ASN A 74 5.89 -13.86 20.57
C ASN A 74 6.21 -15.32 20.23
N ASP A 75 5.24 -16.20 20.49
CA ASP A 75 5.35 -17.64 20.30
C ASP A 75 4.43 -18.09 19.16
N GLN A 76 5.05 -18.73 18.17
CA GLN A 76 4.38 -19.27 17.00
C GLN A 76 3.32 -20.32 17.35
N SER A 77 3.56 -21.12 18.41
CA SER A 77 2.65 -22.16 18.85
C SER A 77 1.41 -21.57 19.54
N ALA A 78 1.61 -20.55 20.38
CA ALA A 78 0.53 -19.84 21.04
C ALA A 78 -0.34 -19.08 20.02
N PHE A 79 0.28 -18.48 19.01
CA PHE A 79 -0.44 -17.81 17.93
C PHE A 79 -1.26 -18.80 17.08
N ALA A 80 -0.69 -19.96 16.73
CA ALA A 80 -1.41 -21.02 16.04
C ALA A 80 -2.66 -21.48 16.82
N ALA A 81 -2.53 -21.69 18.13
CA ALA A 81 -3.65 -22.09 18.98
C ALA A 81 -4.77 -21.03 19.04
N LYS A 82 -4.43 -19.74 19.02
CA LYS A 82 -5.41 -18.64 18.95
C LYS A 82 -6.10 -18.58 17.60
N LEU A 83 -5.37 -18.74 16.51
CA LEU A 83 -5.94 -18.81 15.16
C LEU A 83 -6.88 -20.01 15.02
N GLU A 84 -6.50 -21.18 15.54
CA GLU A 84 -7.38 -22.36 15.55
C GLU A 84 -8.69 -22.13 16.32
N ARG A 85 -8.65 -21.40 17.45
CA ARG A 85 -9.88 -21.02 18.17
C ARG A 85 -10.76 -20.11 17.33
N ILE A 86 -10.20 -19.07 16.70
CA ILE A 86 -10.97 -18.18 15.80
C ILE A 86 -11.60 -18.97 14.66
N PHE A 87 -10.85 -19.89 14.04
CA PHE A 87 -11.37 -20.73 12.97
C PHE A 87 -12.46 -21.69 13.46
N SER A 88 -12.36 -22.18 14.69
CA SER A 88 -13.39 -23.02 15.32
C SER A 88 -14.66 -22.22 15.61
N ASP A 89 -14.52 -21.04 16.20
CA ASP A 89 -15.64 -20.16 16.58
C ASP A 89 -16.46 -19.71 15.35
N ASN A 90 -15.78 -19.54 14.22
CA ASN A 90 -16.39 -19.17 12.94
C ASN A 90 -16.78 -20.38 12.06
N GLY A 91 -16.65 -21.60 12.57
CA GLY A 91 -17.06 -22.83 11.87
C GLY A 91 -16.28 -23.13 10.58
N VAL A 92 -15.04 -22.62 10.46
CA VAL A 92 -14.18 -22.85 9.27
C VAL A 92 -13.04 -23.84 9.54
N LYS A 93 -12.87 -24.29 10.78
CA LYS A 93 -11.78 -25.19 11.20
C LYS A 93 -11.68 -26.46 10.34
N ASP A 94 -12.80 -27.13 10.11
CA ASP A 94 -12.85 -28.39 9.34
C ASP A 94 -12.59 -28.19 7.84
N ARG A 95 -12.53 -26.93 7.39
CA ARG A 95 -12.28 -26.54 6.00
C ARG A 95 -10.84 -26.07 5.77
N ILE A 96 -10.00 -26.07 6.81
CA ILE A 96 -8.58 -25.76 6.69
C ILE A 96 -7.89 -26.90 5.94
N SER A 97 -7.46 -26.60 4.73
CA SER A 97 -6.67 -27.50 3.90
C SER A 97 -5.21 -27.55 4.34
N THR A 98 -4.62 -26.39 4.59
CA THR A 98 -3.24 -26.30 5.07
C THR A 98 -3.09 -25.05 5.93
N MET A 99 -2.40 -25.19 7.06
CA MET A 99 -1.94 -24.06 7.86
C MET A 99 -0.44 -24.24 8.06
N ARG A 100 0.37 -23.35 7.47
CA ARG A 100 1.82 -23.47 7.47
C ARG A 100 2.46 -22.26 8.15
N PRO A 101 3.25 -22.47 9.20
CA PRO A 101 4.09 -21.42 9.77
C PRO A 101 5.20 -21.03 8.78
N ILE A 102 5.38 -19.73 8.54
CA ILE A 102 6.56 -19.17 7.91
C ILE A 102 7.53 -18.75 9.03
N PRO A 103 8.85 -18.99 8.90
CA PRO A 103 9.82 -18.63 9.93
C PRO A 103 9.73 -17.16 10.31
N ALA A 104 9.76 -16.88 11.62
CA ALA A 104 9.67 -15.52 12.13
C ALA A 104 10.84 -14.68 11.60
N LYS A 105 10.55 -13.45 11.16
CA LYS A 105 11.57 -12.51 10.68
C LYS A 105 11.62 -11.28 11.57
N ALA A 106 12.84 -10.87 11.91
CA ALA A 106 13.09 -9.61 12.57
C ALA A 106 12.91 -8.45 11.57
N ILE A 107 12.16 -7.43 11.96
CA ILE A 107 11.91 -6.21 11.19
C ILE A 107 12.43 -5.01 11.99
N ASP A 108 12.76 -3.93 11.28
CA ASP A 108 13.27 -2.67 11.84
C ASP A 108 14.48 -2.87 12.77
N LYS A 109 15.56 -3.43 12.22
CA LYS A 109 16.83 -3.68 12.93
C LYS A 109 16.68 -4.53 14.20
N GLY A 110 15.68 -5.40 14.25
CA GLY A 110 15.47 -6.31 15.39
C GLY A 110 14.67 -5.71 16.53
N LYS A 111 13.96 -4.59 16.31
CA LYS A 111 12.99 -4.06 17.28
C LYS A 111 11.66 -4.82 17.27
N TYR A 112 11.25 -5.31 16.09
CA TYR A 112 10.02 -6.06 15.94
C TYR A 112 10.32 -7.44 15.35
N GLN A 113 9.46 -8.40 15.65
CA GLN A 113 9.43 -9.69 15.01
C GLN A 113 8.06 -9.92 14.36
N VAL A 114 8.06 -10.64 13.25
CA VAL A 114 6.84 -10.98 12.51
C VAL A 114 6.74 -12.48 12.37
N ILE A 115 5.61 -13.02 12.80
CA ILE A 115 5.23 -14.42 12.64
C ILE A 115 4.14 -14.47 11.59
N VAL A 116 4.39 -15.16 10.47
CA VAL A 116 3.42 -15.27 9.38
C VAL A 116 2.89 -16.70 9.31
N PHE A 117 1.58 -16.84 9.15
CA PHE A 117 0.91 -18.10 8.85
C PHE A 117 0.25 -18.02 7.48
N GLU A 118 0.54 -18.99 6.63
CA GLU A 118 -0.19 -19.20 5.39
C GLU A 118 -1.30 -20.21 5.63
N VAL A 119 -2.54 -19.79 5.39
CA VAL A 119 -3.74 -20.60 5.61
C VAL A 119 -4.47 -20.76 4.28
N ASN A 120 -4.71 -22.00 3.91
CA ASN A 120 -5.58 -22.35 2.79
C ASN A 120 -6.85 -23.01 3.33
N LEU A 121 -7.98 -22.43 2.98
CA LEU A 121 -9.32 -22.95 3.27
C LEU A 121 -9.95 -23.45 1.97
N ARG A 122 -10.65 -24.58 2.01
CA ARG A 122 -11.34 -25.16 0.85
C ARG A 122 -12.84 -25.24 1.06
N GLY A 123 -13.61 -24.74 0.09
CA GLY A 123 -15.07 -24.82 0.10
C GLY A 123 -15.72 -24.18 1.32
N VAL A 124 -15.34 -22.94 1.65
CA VAL A 124 -15.90 -22.18 2.79
C VAL A 124 -16.97 -21.19 2.32
N PRO A 125 -18.11 -21.06 3.02
CA PRO A 125 -19.08 -19.99 2.76
C PRO A 125 -18.44 -18.60 2.91
N LEU A 126 -18.77 -17.67 2.01
CA LEU A 126 -18.22 -16.31 2.05
C LEU A 126 -18.51 -15.59 3.38
N GLU A 127 -19.68 -15.83 3.96
CA GLU A 127 -20.10 -15.26 5.26
C GLU A 127 -19.12 -15.64 6.38
N ASN A 128 -18.79 -16.93 6.51
CA ASN A 128 -17.88 -17.42 7.54
C ASN A 128 -16.46 -16.87 7.35
N VAL A 129 -16.00 -16.76 6.09
CA VAL A 129 -14.69 -16.15 5.77
C VAL A 129 -14.66 -14.69 6.18
N MET A 130 -15.75 -13.95 5.94
CA MET A 130 -15.85 -12.54 6.30
C MET A 130 -15.85 -12.33 7.82
N SER A 131 -16.53 -13.19 8.58
CA SER A 131 -16.50 -13.16 10.05
C SER A 131 -15.10 -13.44 10.60
N VAL A 132 -14.36 -14.38 10.02
CA VAL A 132 -12.95 -14.64 10.36
C VAL A 132 -12.06 -13.42 10.09
N LEU A 133 -12.20 -12.79 8.92
CA LEU A 133 -11.45 -11.58 8.59
C LEU A 133 -11.76 -10.45 9.58
N TYR A 134 -13.04 -10.28 9.92
CA TYR A 134 -13.47 -9.26 10.88
C TYR A 134 -12.86 -9.50 12.27
N ASP A 135 -12.92 -10.73 12.77
CA ASP A 135 -12.38 -11.11 14.08
C ASP A 135 -10.86 -10.92 14.20
N ILE A 136 -10.13 -11.15 13.09
CA ILE A 136 -8.68 -10.97 13.02
C ILE A 136 -8.30 -9.50 12.89
N ASP A 137 -8.89 -8.77 11.93
CA ASP A 137 -8.39 -7.43 11.54
C ASP A 137 -9.05 -6.29 12.35
N LYS A 138 -10.30 -6.46 12.81
CA LYS A 138 -11.07 -5.41 13.49
C LYS A 138 -11.53 -5.81 14.90
N GLY A 139 -11.68 -7.10 15.17
CA GLY A 139 -12.11 -7.64 16.46
C GLY A 139 -11.06 -7.51 17.57
N ASN A 140 -9.79 -7.20 17.24
CA ASN A 140 -8.66 -7.17 18.17
C ASN A 140 -8.52 -8.45 19.04
N LYS A 141 -9.11 -9.58 18.61
CA LYS A 141 -9.03 -10.86 19.34
C LYS A 141 -7.61 -11.42 19.32
N VAL A 142 -6.84 -11.07 18.29
CA VAL A 142 -5.41 -11.37 18.16
C VAL A 142 -4.72 -10.16 17.54
N ASN A 143 -3.49 -9.87 17.95
CA ASN A 143 -2.70 -8.78 17.40
C ASN A 143 -2.05 -9.19 16.07
N ALA A 144 -2.90 -9.41 15.06
CA ALA A 144 -2.52 -9.91 13.75
C ALA A 144 -3.28 -9.21 12.63
N ARG A 145 -2.63 -9.09 11.47
CA ARG A 145 -3.21 -8.50 10.26
C ARG A 145 -3.20 -9.52 9.13
N VAL A 146 -4.21 -9.47 8.28
CA VAL A 146 -4.25 -10.25 7.05
C VAL A 146 -3.48 -9.49 5.96
N GLU A 147 -2.29 -9.97 5.60
CA GLU A 147 -1.43 -9.34 4.59
C GLU A 147 -1.84 -9.69 3.15
N TYR A 148 -2.39 -10.88 2.98
CA TYR A 148 -2.81 -11.39 1.69
C TYR A 148 -4.12 -12.12 1.83
N PHE A 149 -5.04 -11.86 0.90
CA PHE A 149 -6.33 -12.53 0.82
C PHE A 149 -6.67 -12.74 -0.65
N GLN A 150 -6.82 -14.01 -1.03
CA GLN A 150 -7.24 -14.41 -2.36
C GLN A 150 -8.41 -15.38 -2.23
N THR A 151 -9.47 -15.12 -2.99
CA THR A 151 -10.62 -16.00 -3.10
C THR A 151 -10.70 -16.56 -4.51
N ASN A 152 -10.86 -17.87 -4.60
CA ASN A 152 -11.08 -18.59 -5.83
C ASN A 152 -12.44 -19.29 -5.73
N LYS A 153 -13.25 -19.20 -6.78
CA LYS A 153 -14.53 -19.91 -6.82
C LYS A 153 -14.28 -21.37 -7.20
N PRO A 154 -14.57 -22.36 -6.33
CA PRO A 154 -14.50 -23.76 -6.67
C PRO A 154 -15.51 -24.08 -7.76
N TYR A 155 -15.11 -24.91 -8.72
CA TYR A 155 -15.93 -25.27 -9.89
C TYR A 155 -17.22 -26.01 -9.53
N GLN A 156 -17.33 -26.56 -8.32
CA GLN A 156 -18.39 -27.51 -7.95
C GLN A 156 -19.56 -26.90 -7.17
N ASP A 157 -19.41 -25.74 -6.53
CA ASP A 157 -20.44 -25.23 -5.62
C ASP A 157 -20.65 -23.71 -5.76
N LYS A 158 -21.91 -23.26 -5.77
CA LYS A 158 -22.23 -21.87 -6.14
C LYS A 158 -21.94 -20.85 -5.03
N ASN A 159 -21.90 -21.30 -3.77
CA ASN A 159 -21.82 -20.45 -2.56
C ASN A 159 -20.60 -20.70 -1.68
N THR A 160 -19.69 -21.60 -2.08
CA THR A 160 -18.44 -21.84 -1.34
C THR A 160 -17.26 -21.27 -2.11
N TYR A 161 -16.18 -20.96 -1.40
CA TYR A 161 -14.97 -20.35 -1.93
C TYR A 161 -13.74 -21.05 -1.37
N ASP A 162 -12.72 -21.21 -2.20
CA ASP A 162 -11.38 -21.57 -1.78
C ASP A 162 -10.64 -20.27 -1.44
N VAL A 163 -10.06 -20.21 -0.25
CA VAL A 163 -9.44 -18.99 0.27
C VAL A 163 -7.99 -19.28 0.59
N ASN A 164 -7.08 -18.49 0.01
CA ASN A 164 -5.69 -18.41 0.47
C ASN A 164 -5.51 -17.09 1.22
N MET A 165 -5.04 -17.18 2.45
CA MET A 165 -4.76 -16.01 3.26
C MET A 165 -3.40 -16.11 3.95
N LYS A 166 -2.73 -14.96 4.07
CA LYS A 166 -1.52 -14.81 4.89
C LYS A 166 -1.85 -13.92 6.06
N ILE A 167 -1.66 -14.45 7.26
CA ILE A 167 -1.94 -13.77 8.52
C ILE A 167 -0.60 -13.50 9.18
N ALA A 168 -0.26 -12.23 9.38
CA ALA A 168 0.96 -11.81 10.04
C ALA A 168 0.65 -11.25 11.42
N ALA A 169 1.19 -11.87 12.45
CA ALA A 169 1.26 -11.29 13.77
C ALA A 169 2.59 -10.55 13.92
N TYR A 170 2.50 -9.36 14.49
CA TYR A 170 3.65 -8.53 14.77
C TYR A 170 3.81 -8.47 16.28
N SER A 171 5.05 -8.44 16.75
CA SER A 171 5.34 -8.27 18.16
C SER A 171 6.66 -7.57 18.36
N VAL A 172 6.86 -7.00 19.55
CA VAL A 172 8.17 -6.47 19.95
C VAL A 172 9.12 -7.66 20.05
N ALA A 173 10.26 -7.58 19.37
CA ALA A 173 11.26 -8.65 19.44
C ALA A 173 11.66 -8.83 20.92
N PRO A 174 11.69 -10.07 21.44
CA PRO A 174 12.16 -10.30 22.79
C PRO A 174 13.59 -9.77 22.88
N GLY A 175 13.78 -8.75 23.71
CA GLY A 175 15.08 -8.13 23.92
C GLY A 175 16.11 -9.20 24.28
N LYS A 176 17.30 -9.09 23.70
CA LYS A 176 18.48 -9.78 24.23
C LYS A 176 18.87 -9.19 25.57
#